data_AF-A0A9X0BV29-F1
#
_entry.id   AF-A0A9X0BV29-F1
#
_cell.length_a   1.000
_cell.length_b   1.000
_cell.length_c   1.000
_cell.angle_alpha   90.00
_cell.angle_beta   90.00
_cell.angle_gamma   90.00
#
_symmetry.space_group_name_H-M   'P 1'
#
loop_
_entity.id
_entity.type
_entity.pdbx_description
1 polymer ?
#
loop_
_entity_poly.entity_id
_entity_poly.type
_entity_poly.pdbx_seq_one_letter_code
_entity_poly.pdbx_strand_id
1 'polypeptide(L)'
;MQSAQTRGKWPLFSHPWAFPTRLFSSTSKTSNSPPYVDLNPNGRLPTIIDPNNGIQLWESGAIVHYLIETYDHDHKISYDSTPERFLTQQWLHFQASGQGPYYGQLGWFVRQTENQNVAVERYTNEVRRVTGVLDKGLSGRQWLVGDKCTFADLAFVPWQNMVGMIIQDKDVEQDFARSFPNVQAWMERMKQMPAVIKVLQDKDNAMAEMMKIN
;
A
#
# COMPACT_ATOMS: atom_id res chain seq x y z
N MET A 1 18.71 -9.36 -19.28
CA MET A 1 18.38 -7.92 -19.31
C MET A 1 17.23 -7.70 -20.29
N GLN A 2 16.01 -7.59 -19.77
CA GLN A 2 14.89 -6.92 -20.44
C GLN A 2 14.10 -6.26 -19.30
N SER A 3 14.36 -4.98 -19.05
CA SER A 3 13.47 -4.17 -18.22
C SER A 3 12.23 -3.89 -19.07
N ALA A 4 11.12 -4.56 -18.81
CA ALA A 4 9.85 -4.17 -19.39
C ALA A 4 9.45 -2.82 -18.79
N GLN A 5 9.68 -1.73 -19.53
CA GLN A 5 9.04 -0.45 -19.24
C GLN A 5 7.58 -0.57 -19.65
N THR A 6 6.74 -1.07 -18.76
CA THR A 6 5.30 -0.91 -18.91
C THR A 6 4.99 0.53 -18.50
N ARG A 7 4.39 1.33 -19.41
CA ARG A 7 3.89 2.67 -19.07
C ARG A 7 2.67 2.53 -18.14
N GLY A 8 2.90 2.17 -16.89
CA GLY A 8 1.87 2.21 -15.86
C GLY A 8 1.58 3.66 -15.51
N LYS A 9 0.31 4.06 -15.55
CA LYS A 9 -0.14 5.35 -15.04
C LYS A 9 -0.43 5.19 -13.56
N TRP A 10 0.17 6.00 -12.68
CA TRP A 10 -0.26 6.12 -11.30
C TRP A 10 -1.75 6.54 -11.26
N PRO A 11 -2.68 5.68 -10.80
CA PRO A 11 -4.12 5.94 -10.93
C PRO A 11 -4.72 6.87 -9.88
N LEU A 12 -4.01 7.13 -8.79
CA LEU A 12 -4.50 7.99 -7.71
C LEU A 12 -4.55 9.48 -8.08
N PHE A 13 -3.96 9.84 -9.23
CA PHE A 13 -4.01 11.18 -9.79
C PHE A 13 -4.64 11.12 -11.18
N SER A 14 -5.95 11.39 -11.30
CA SER A 14 -6.63 11.60 -12.59
C SER A 14 -6.31 12.99 -13.18
N HIS A 15 -5.09 13.47 -12.98
CA HIS A 15 -4.58 14.78 -13.40
C HIS A 15 -3.25 14.63 -14.17
N PRO A 16 -2.83 15.61 -14.99
CA PRO A 16 -1.86 15.46 -16.09
C PRO A 16 -0.46 14.94 -15.73
N TRP A 17 -0.15 14.75 -14.45
CA TRP A 17 1.13 14.28 -13.93
C TRP A 17 1.18 12.74 -13.89
N ALA A 18 1.06 12.09 -15.05
CA ALA A 18 1.26 10.66 -15.16
C ALA A 18 2.76 10.33 -15.06
N PHE A 19 3.21 9.89 -13.88
CA PHE A 19 4.57 9.34 -13.72
C PHE A 19 4.66 7.98 -14.43
N PRO A 20 5.65 7.77 -15.32
CA PRO A 20 5.90 6.46 -15.90
C PRO A 20 6.30 5.46 -14.80
N THR A 21 5.50 4.42 -14.57
CA THR A 21 5.89 3.32 -13.68
C THR A 21 6.98 2.47 -14.34
N ARG A 22 8.02 2.10 -13.60
CA ARG A 22 8.93 1.00 -13.99
C ARG A 22 8.75 -0.15 -13.02
N LEU A 23 8.49 -1.34 -13.54
CA LEU A 23 8.39 -2.55 -12.73
C LEU A 23 9.78 -3.11 -12.47
N PHE A 24 10.11 -3.28 -11.20
CA PHE A 24 11.26 -4.06 -10.76
C PHE A 24 10.74 -5.31 -10.06
N SER A 25 11.34 -6.46 -10.34
CA SER A 25 11.04 -7.69 -9.59
C SER A 25 11.58 -7.54 -8.16
N SER A 26 10.89 -8.09 -7.16
CA SER A 26 11.43 -8.17 -5.80
C SER A 26 12.29 -9.41 -5.57
N THR A 27 12.50 -10.25 -6.59
CA THR A 27 13.42 -11.39 -6.49
C THR A 27 14.82 -10.84 -6.18
N SER A 28 15.50 -11.50 -5.23
CA SER A 28 16.72 -11.06 -4.52
C SER A 28 17.87 -10.55 -5.41
N LYS A 29 17.82 -10.80 -6.72
CA LYS A 29 18.85 -10.41 -7.68
C LYS A 29 18.63 -9.03 -8.32
N THR A 30 17.43 -8.43 -8.26
CA THR A 30 17.12 -7.23 -9.08
C THR A 30 16.93 -5.93 -8.29
N SER A 31 16.40 -5.94 -7.06
CA SER A 31 16.33 -4.72 -6.23
C SER A 31 17.61 -4.47 -5.41
N ASN A 32 18.36 -5.51 -5.06
CA ASN A 32 19.59 -5.40 -4.26
C ASN A 32 20.86 -5.27 -5.13
N SER A 33 20.71 -5.00 -6.43
CA SER A 33 21.82 -4.86 -7.38
C SER A 33 21.62 -3.59 -8.23
N PRO A 34 22.70 -3.01 -8.78
CA PRO A 34 22.57 -1.97 -9.81
C PRO A 34 21.68 -2.42 -10.98
N PRO A 35 20.88 -1.51 -11.57
CA PRO A 35 20.88 -0.07 -11.34
C PRO A 35 19.94 0.40 -10.21
N TYR A 36 19.24 -0.49 -9.49
CA TYR A 36 18.20 -0.05 -8.54
C TYR A 36 18.78 0.48 -7.23
N VAL A 37 19.88 -0.10 -6.73
CA VAL A 37 20.55 0.39 -5.51
C VAL A 37 21.09 1.82 -5.69
N ASP A 38 21.46 2.20 -6.91
CA ASP A 38 21.85 3.57 -7.25
C ASP A 38 20.67 4.55 -7.13
N LEU A 39 19.43 4.04 -7.25
CA LEU A 39 18.21 4.82 -7.06
C LEU A 39 17.77 4.88 -5.60
N ASN A 40 17.96 3.77 -4.88
CA ASN A 40 17.62 3.64 -3.47
C ASN A 40 18.69 2.80 -2.75
N PRO A 41 19.51 3.39 -1.86
CA PRO A 41 20.55 2.65 -1.15
C PRO A 41 19.98 1.56 -0.23
N ASN A 42 18.71 1.63 0.17
CA ASN A 42 18.02 0.58 0.93
C ASN A 42 17.74 -0.67 0.05
N GLY A 43 17.77 -0.55 -1.29
CA GLY A 43 17.51 -1.66 -2.21
C GLY A 43 16.07 -2.19 -2.17
N ARG A 44 15.12 -1.42 -1.64
CA ARG A 44 13.72 -1.81 -1.47
C ARG A 44 12.77 -0.88 -2.23
N LEU A 45 11.80 -1.45 -2.93
CA LEU A 45 10.73 -0.68 -3.56
C LEU A 45 9.81 -0.05 -2.50
N PRO A 46 9.15 1.09 -2.78
CA PRO A 46 9.22 1.87 -4.03
C PRO A 46 10.24 3.02 -4.02
N THR A 47 10.57 3.51 -5.22
CA THR A 47 11.27 4.77 -5.47
C THR A 47 10.52 5.58 -6.53
N ILE A 48 10.45 6.89 -6.36
CA ILE A 48 9.97 7.84 -7.36
C ILE A 48 11.14 8.67 -7.89
N ILE A 49 11.11 8.96 -9.19
CA ILE A 49 11.92 10.00 -9.82
C ILE A 49 10.94 10.98 -10.42
N ASP A 50 10.98 12.22 -9.95
CA ASP A 50 10.15 13.29 -10.46
C ASP A 50 10.97 14.23 -11.36
N PRO A 51 10.80 14.16 -12.69
CA PRO A 51 11.55 14.99 -13.61
C PRO A 51 11.16 16.47 -13.55
N ASN A 52 9.99 16.82 -13.02
CA ASN A 52 9.54 18.22 -12.95
C ASN A 52 10.33 19.00 -11.90
N ASN A 53 10.76 18.32 -10.83
CA ASN A 53 11.47 18.91 -9.70
C ASN A 53 12.92 18.39 -9.55
N GLY A 54 13.33 17.43 -10.39
CA GLY A 54 14.66 16.84 -10.36
C GLY A 54 14.96 16.03 -9.10
N ILE A 55 13.94 15.53 -8.41
CA ILE A 55 14.09 14.79 -7.15
C ILE A 55 13.96 13.28 -7.36
N GLN A 56 14.75 12.53 -6.60
CA GLN A 56 14.69 11.08 -6.48
C GLN A 56 14.48 10.74 -5.01
N LEU A 57 13.41 9.99 -4.70
CA LEU A 57 12.97 9.72 -3.33
C LEU A 57 12.49 8.28 -3.17
N TRP A 58 12.78 7.68 -2.02
CA TRP A 58 12.32 6.35 -1.61
C TRP A 58 11.59 6.43 -0.25
N GLU A 59 11.09 5.29 0.24
CA GLU A 59 10.05 5.19 1.29
C GLU A 59 8.66 5.61 0.80
N SER A 60 7.70 4.68 0.81
CA SER A 60 6.35 4.94 0.30
C SER A 60 5.63 6.06 1.06
N GLY A 61 5.84 6.16 2.38
CA GLY A 61 5.29 7.26 3.18
C GLY A 61 5.84 8.61 2.74
N ALA A 62 7.17 8.73 2.61
CA ALA A 62 7.82 9.96 2.17
C ALA A 62 7.40 10.37 0.74
N ILE A 63 7.27 9.39 -0.17
CA ILE A 63 6.76 9.61 -1.52
C ILE A 63 5.32 10.16 -1.48
N VAL A 64 4.45 9.60 -0.65
CA VAL A 64 3.07 10.10 -0.50
C VAL A 64 3.06 11.55 -0.02
N HIS A 65 3.83 11.86 1.02
CA HIS A 65 3.98 13.24 1.51
C HIS A 65 4.45 14.20 0.41
N TYR A 66 5.51 13.82 -0.30
CA TYR A 66 6.06 14.62 -1.39
C TYR A 66 5.00 14.91 -2.46
N LEU A 67 4.25 13.88 -2.88
CA LEU A 67 3.23 14.03 -3.90
C LEU A 67 2.08 14.94 -3.45
N ILE A 68 1.69 14.88 -2.17
CA ILE A 68 0.66 15.75 -1.62
C ILE A 68 1.14 17.20 -1.61
N GLU A 69 2.31 17.47 -1.02
CA GLU A 69 2.84 18.83 -0.90
C GLU A 69 3.13 19.47 -2.26
N THR A 70 3.54 18.66 -3.24
CA THR A 70 3.94 19.15 -4.57
C THR A 70 2.78 19.22 -5.56
N TYR A 71 1.77 18.35 -5.45
CA TYR A 71 0.76 18.18 -6.52
C TYR A 71 -0.71 18.23 -6.07
N ASP A 72 -1.02 18.10 -4.77
CA ASP A 72 -2.40 18.14 -4.27
C ASP A 72 -2.81 19.54 -3.76
N HIS A 73 -2.59 20.57 -4.58
CA HIS A 73 -2.87 21.97 -4.21
C HIS A 73 -4.36 22.26 -3.95
N ASP A 74 -5.25 21.47 -4.54
CA ASP A 74 -6.70 21.58 -4.33
C ASP A 74 -7.17 20.77 -3.10
N HIS A 75 -6.24 20.12 -2.38
CA HIS A 75 -6.53 19.27 -1.23
C HIS A 75 -7.61 18.21 -1.53
N LYS A 76 -7.54 17.55 -2.68
CA LYS A 76 -8.50 16.52 -3.08
C LYS A 76 -8.40 15.28 -2.19
N ILE A 77 -7.18 14.96 -1.74
CA ILE A 77 -6.90 13.79 -0.91
C ILE A 77 -6.12 14.14 0.37
N SER A 78 -6.07 15.41 0.75
CA SER A 78 -5.35 15.92 1.92
C SER A 78 -6.12 17.02 2.64
N TYR A 79 -5.61 17.45 3.79
CA TYR A 79 -6.03 18.66 4.51
C TYR A 79 -4.81 19.54 4.76
N ASP A 80 -4.96 20.85 4.69
CA ASP A 80 -3.95 21.85 4.98
C ASP A 80 -4.01 22.39 6.42
N SER A 81 -5.19 22.30 7.05
CA SER A 81 -5.43 22.77 8.40
C SER A 81 -5.13 21.72 9.49
N THR A 82 -4.84 22.23 10.68
CA THR A 82 -4.82 21.45 11.93
C THR A 82 -6.25 21.39 12.48
N PRO A 83 -6.71 20.24 13.04
CA PRO A 83 -5.92 19.05 13.37
C PRO A 83 -5.75 18.00 12.26
N GLU A 84 -6.53 18.07 11.18
CA GLU A 84 -6.66 16.98 10.20
C GLU A 84 -5.34 16.65 9.51
N ARG A 85 -4.51 17.66 9.21
CA ARG A 85 -3.17 17.46 8.65
C ARG A 85 -2.34 16.51 9.50
N PHE A 86 -2.27 16.71 10.82
CA PHE A 86 -1.45 15.86 11.68
C PHE A 86 -2.10 14.50 11.95
N LEU A 87 -3.43 14.44 12.03
CA LEU A 87 -4.14 13.18 12.20
C LEU A 87 -3.99 12.26 10.98
N THR A 88 -4.00 12.80 9.77
CA THR A 88 -3.74 12.01 8.55
C THR A 88 -2.29 11.49 8.53
N GLN A 89 -1.32 12.28 8.99
CA GLN A 89 0.06 11.79 9.14
C GLN A 89 0.21 10.72 10.22
N GLN A 90 -0.50 10.82 11.34
CA GLN A 90 -0.50 9.78 12.36
C GLN A 90 -0.91 8.42 11.76
N TRP A 91 -1.97 8.41 10.96
CA TRP A 91 -2.44 7.19 10.28
C TRP A 91 -1.45 6.68 9.24
N LEU A 92 -0.81 7.56 8.46
CA LEU A 92 0.23 7.17 7.52
C LEU A 92 1.44 6.55 8.23
N HIS A 93 1.88 7.11 9.35
CA HIS A 93 2.96 6.52 10.16
C HIS A 93 2.55 5.19 10.78
N PHE A 94 1.30 5.04 11.25
CA PHE A 94 0.76 3.76 11.72
C PHE A 94 0.74 2.72 10.60
N GLN A 95 0.40 3.11 9.37
CA GLN A 95 0.47 2.24 8.19
C GLN A 95 1.91 1.77 7.95
N ALA A 96 2.84 2.72 7.85
CA ALA A 96 4.23 2.46 7.48
C ALA A 96 5.00 1.65 8.53
N SER A 97 4.72 1.86 9.81
CA SER A 97 5.43 1.20 10.92
C SER A 97 4.70 0.00 11.50
N GLY A 98 3.36 0.02 11.47
CA GLY A 98 2.51 -1.04 12.02
C GLY A 98 2.07 -2.02 10.95
N GLN A 99 1.27 -1.57 9.99
CA GLN A 99 0.69 -2.51 9.02
C GLN A 99 1.74 -3.16 8.11
N GLY A 100 2.50 -2.34 7.38
CA GLY A 100 3.41 -2.83 6.34
C GLY A 100 4.42 -3.87 6.83
N PRO A 101 5.20 -3.58 7.89
CA PRO A 101 6.19 -4.52 8.42
C PRO A 101 5.59 -5.83 8.91
N TYR A 102 4.52 -5.79 9.72
CA TYR A 102 3.95 -7.00 10.32
C TYR A 102 3.21 -7.88 9.31
N TYR A 103 2.52 -7.29 8.33
CA TYR A 103 1.89 -8.04 7.24
C TYR A 103 2.96 -8.67 6.34
N GLY A 104 4.04 -7.93 6.10
CA GLY A 104 5.21 -8.42 5.37
C GLY A 104 5.88 -9.62 6.06
N GLN A 105 6.02 -9.58 7.39
CA GLN A 105 6.56 -10.70 8.17
C GLN A 105 5.66 -11.94 8.04
N LEU A 106 4.33 -11.80 8.22
CA LEU A 106 3.43 -12.93 8.05
C LEU A 106 3.57 -13.55 6.65
N GLY A 107 3.53 -12.70 5.61
CA GLY A 107 3.71 -13.16 4.25
C GLY A 107 5.05 -13.86 4.02
N TRP A 108 6.13 -13.41 4.68
CA TRP A 108 7.42 -14.09 4.62
C TRP A 108 7.38 -15.47 5.27
N PHE A 109 6.90 -15.57 6.52
CA PHE A 109 6.87 -16.83 7.27
C PHE A 109 5.98 -17.89 6.63
N VAL A 110 4.83 -17.51 6.09
CA VAL A 110 3.90 -18.44 5.41
C VAL A 110 4.52 -19.06 4.15
N ARG A 111 5.53 -18.41 3.53
CA ARG A 111 6.24 -18.94 2.36
C ARG A 111 7.48 -19.78 2.70
N GLN A 112 7.83 -19.91 3.97
CA GLN A 112 8.99 -20.72 4.36
C GLN A 112 8.63 -22.21 4.36
N THR A 113 9.61 -23.04 4.02
CA THR A 113 9.46 -24.51 3.99
C THR A 113 9.68 -25.15 5.36
N GLU A 114 10.35 -24.45 6.27
CA GLU A 114 10.58 -24.90 7.64
C GLU A 114 9.33 -24.67 8.51
N ASN A 115 9.19 -25.45 9.58
CA ASN A 115 8.10 -25.24 10.54
C ASN A 115 8.29 -23.91 11.28
N GLN A 116 7.40 -22.96 11.01
CA GLN A 116 7.42 -21.62 11.58
C GLN A 116 6.11 -21.27 12.30
N ASN A 117 5.38 -22.27 12.81
CA ASN A 117 4.02 -22.11 13.34
C ASN A 117 3.90 -20.99 14.38
N VAL A 118 4.85 -20.90 15.32
CA VAL A 118 4.86 -19.85 16.36
C VAL A 118 4.96 -18.45 15.75
N ALA A 119 5.79 -18.28 14.71
CA ALA A 119 5.94 -17.00 14.03
C ALA A 119 4.70 -16.66 13.20
N VAL A 120 4.16 -17.63 12.44
CA VAL A 120 2.92 -17.47 11.66
C VAL A 120 1.76 -17.07 12.57
N GLU A 121 1.59 -17.73 13.71
CA GLU A 121 0.56 -17.41 14.70
C GLU A 121 0.76 -15.99 15.25
N ARG A 122 1.99 -15.64 15.66
CA ARG A 122 2.33 -14.31 16.18
C ARG A 122 1.94 -13.21 15.19
N TYR A 123 2.34 -13.33 13.92
CA TYR A 123 2.07 -12.29 12.93
C TYR A 123 0.63 -12.31 12.42
N THR A 124 -0.06 -13.44 12.42
CA THR A 124 -1.51 -13.50 12.19
C THR A 124 -2.27 -12.72 13.27
N ASN A 125 -1.88 -12.89 14.53
CA ASN A 125 -2.45 -12.13 15.64
C ASN A 125 -2.16 -10.63 15.52
N GLU A 126 -0.98 -10.25 15.02
CA GLU A 126 -0.63 -8.86 14.80
C GLU A 126 -1.42 -8.22 13.64
N VAL A 127 -1.66 -8.97 12.54
CA VAL A 127 -2.55 -8.57 11.44
C VAL A 127 -3.97 -8.30 11.97
N ARG A 128 -4.49 -9.19 12.80
CA ARG A 128 -5.80 -8.99 13.47
C ARG A 128 -5.78 -7.77 14.38
N ARG A 129 -4.72 -7.59 15.19
CA ARG A 129 -4.61 -6.46 16.12
C ARG A 129 -4.61 -5.13 15.37
N VAL A 130 -3.80 -5.01 14.32
CA VAL A 130 -3.74 -3.81 13.45
C VAL A 130 -5.09 -3.57 12.78
N THR A 131 -5.72 -4.60 12.24
CA THR A 131 -7.08 -4.48 11.65
C THR A 131 -8.11 -4.05 12.68
N GLY A 132 -8.03 -4.54 13.92
CA GLY A 132 -8.91 -4.11 15.00
C GLY A 132 -8.68 -2.66 15.44
N VAL A 133 -7.45 -2.13 15.36
CA VAL A 133 -7.18 -0.70 15.57
C VAL A 133 -7.82 0.13 14.46
N LEU A 134 -7.69 -0.32 13.21
CA LEU A 134 -8.32 0.34 12.06
C LEU A 134 -9.86 0.34 12.18
N ASP A 135 -10.45 -0.78 12.58
CA ASP A 135 -11.90 -0.91 12.78
C ASP A 135 -12.42 0.05 13.85
N LYS A 136 -11.71 0.15 14.98
CA LYS A 136 -12.01 1.13 16.04
C LYS A 136 -11.87 2.57 15.53
N GLY A 137 -10.85 2.86 14.73
CA GLY A 137 -10.63 4.17 14.12
C GLY A 137 -11.75 4.58 13.16
N LEU A 138 -12.41 3.61 12.54
CA LEU A 138 -13.55 3.81 11.64
C LEU A 138 -14.91 3.73 12.33
N SER A 139 -14.96 3.50 13.65
CA SER A 139 -16.21 3.42 14.39
C SER A 139 -16.98 4.74 14.30
N GLY A 140 -18.17 4.69 13.70
CA GLY A 140 -19.01 5.88 13.47
C GLY A 140 -18.46 6.85 12.42
N ARG A 141 -17.47 6.44 11.61
CA ARG A 141 -16.82 7.28 10.60
C ARG A 141 -16.79 6.60 9.24
N GLN A 142 -16.87 7.40 8.19
CA GLN A 142 -16.74 6.88 6.82
C GLN A 142 -15.28 6.77 6.38
N TRP A 143 -14.42 7.67 6.87
CA TRP A 143 -13.00 7.80 6.56
C TRP A 143 -12.19 7.97 7.85
N LEU A 144 -10.89 7.70 7.80
CA LEU A 144 -10.03 7.76 9.00
C LEU A 144 -9.96 9.16 9.63
N VAL A 145 -10.00 10.20 8.80
CA VAL A 145 -9.91 11.60 9.23
C VAL A 145 -10.89 12.49 8.46
N GLY A 146 -11.66 13.28 9.20
CA GLY A 146 -12.62 14.23 8.66
C GLY A 146 -13.74 13.56 7.86
N ASP A 147 -14.13 14.17 6.74
CA ASP A 147 -15.33 13.84 5.97
C ASP A 147 -15.08 13.31 4.55
N LYS A 148 -13.82 13.25 4.12
CA LYS A 148 -13.42 12.71 2.80
C LYS A 148 -12.32 11.66 2.89
N CYS A 149 -12.23 10.83 1.85
CA CYS A 149 -11.13 9.90 1.65
C CYS A 149 -9.81 10.67 1.43
N THR A 150 -8.76 10.30 2.15
CA THR A 150 -7.46 10.92 2.04
C THR A 150 -6.36 9.91 1.74
N PHE A 151 -5.13 10.41 1.55
CA PHE A 151 -3.95 9.55 1.46
C PHE A 151 -3.80 8.62 2.68
N ALA A 152 -4.30 9.02 3.85
CA ALA A 152 -4.27 8.20 5.06
C ALA A 152 -5.10 6.93 4.87
N ASP A 153 -6.27 7.00 4.23
CA ASP A 153 -7.10 5.84 3.91
C ASP A 153 -6.44 4.98 2.83
N LEU A 154 -6.03 5.64 1.74
CA LEU A 154 -5.49 4.99 0.54
C LEU A 154 -4.22 4.17 0.82
N ALA A 155 -3.40 4.60 1.77
CA ALA A 155 -2.15 3.92 2.14
C ALA A 155 -2.36 2.49 2.69
N PHE A 156 -3.51 2.21 3.31
CA PHE A 156 -3.81 0.90 3.90
C PHE A 156 -4.39 -0.11 2.89
N VAL A 157 -4.96 0.38 1.78
CA VAL A 157 -5.66 -0.45 0.77
C VAL A 157 -4.80 -1.61 0.26
N PRO A 158 -3.53 -1.41 -0.15
CA PRO A 158 -2.77 -2.49 -0.78
C PRO A 158 -2.59 -3.69 0.16
N TRP A 159 -2.27 -3.42 1.43
CA TRP A 159 -2.07 -4.46 2.43
C TRP A 159 -3.38 -5.07 2.92
N GLN A 160 -4.44 -4.28 3.13
CA GLN A 160 -5.73 -4.83 3.52
C GLN A 160 -6.36 -5.70 2.43
N ASN A 161 -6.16 -5.36 1.15
CA ASN A 161 -6.62 -6.19 0.05
C ASN A 161 -5.84 -7.52 -0.08
N MET A 162 -4.75 -7.70 0.67
CA MET A 162 -3.93 -8.92 0.63
C MET A 162 -4.14 -9.83 1.85
N VAL A 163 -4.98 -9.45 2.82
CA VAL A 163 -5.18 -10.21 4.07
C VAL A 163 -5.53 -11.68 3.80
N GLY A 164 -6.54 -11.94 2.96
CA GLY A 164 -6.94 -13.31 2.64
C GLY A 164 -5.83 -14.13 1.99
N MET A 165 -5.06 -13.52 1.09
CA MET A 165 -3.93 -14.17 0.43
C MET A 165 -2.76 -14.46 1.39
N ILE A 166 -2.53 -13.59 2.38
CA ILE A 166 -1.41 -13.71 3.32
C ILE A 166 -1.70 -14.74 4.41
N ILE A 167 -2.92 -14.76 4.96
CA ILE A 167 -3.30 -15.70 6.05
C ILE A 167 -3.52 -17.12 5.52
N GLN A 168 -3.95 -17.29 4.26
CA GLN A 168 -4.18 -18.59 3.62
C GLN A 168 -5.19 -19.50 4.35
N ASP A 169 -6.12 -18.92 5.10
CA ASP A 169 -7.25 -19.61 5.68
C ASP A 169 -8.50 -19.34 4.81
N LYS A 170 -9.22 -20.40 4.44
CA LYS A 170 -10.42 -20.33 3.60
C LYS A 170 -11.56 -19.52 4.23
N ASP A 171 -11.62 -19.44 5.56
CA ASP A 171 -12.70 -18.80 6.31
C ASP A 171 -12.31 -17.36 6.73
N VAL A 172 -11.09 -16.91 6.42
CA VAL A 172 -10.54 -15.63 6.88
C VAL A 172 -11.35 -14.42 6.42
N GLU A 173 -11.83 -14.42 5.17
CA GLU A 173 -12.60 -13.29 4.63
C GLU A 173 -13.91 -13.12 5.39
N GLN A 174 -14.60 -14.23 5.67
CA GLN A 174 -15.86 -14.24 6.41
C GLN A 174 -15.64 -13.88 7.88
N ASP A 175 -14.58 -14.40 8.49
CA ASP A 175 -14.24 -14.05 9.86
C ASP A 175 -13.85 -12.58 10.00
N PHE A 176 -13.02 -12.03 9.12
CA PHE A 176 -12.63 -10.62 9.14
C PHE A 176 -13.83 -9.70 8.88
N ALA A 177 -14.72 -10.05 7.95
CA ALA A 177 -15.94 -9.29 7.72
C ALA A 177 -16.83 -9.24 8.98
N ARG A 178 -16.89 -10.34 9.75
CA ARG A 178 -17.64 -10.41 11.01
C ARG A 178 -16.93 -9.68 12.16
N SER A 179 -15.62 -9.82 12.28
CA SER A 179 -14.82 -9.25 13.38
C SER A 179 -14.53 -7.76 13.20
N PHE A 180 -14.47 -7.28 11.96
CA PHE A 180 -14.06 -5.91 11.60
C PHE A 180 -15.04 -5.29 10.60
N PRO A 181 -16.32 -5.12 10.97
CA PRO A 181 -17.36 -4.68 10.05
C PRO A 181 -17.14 -3.24 9.53
N ASN A 182 -16.49 -2.36 10.30
CA ASN A 182 -16.21 -0.99 9.86
C ASN A 182 -15.11 -1.00 8.80
N VAL A 183 -14.08 -1.82 8.98
CA VAL A 183 -13.03 -2.03 7.95
C VAL A 183 -13.63 -2.63 6.69
N GLN A 184 -14.51 -3.64 6.82
CA GLN A 184 -15.16 -4.25 5.67
C GLN A 184 -15.94 -3.21 4.85
N ALA A 185 -16.82 -2.44 5.49
CA ALA A 185 -17.60 -1.40 4.83
C ALA A 185 -16.70 -0.31 4.20
N TRP A 186 -15.61 0.06 4.86
CA TRP A 186 -14.64 1.02 4.35
C TRP A 186 -13.85 0.49 3.13
N MET A 187 -13.40 -0.76 3.16
CA MET A 187 -12.76 -1.42 2.02
C MET A 187 -13.71 -1.56 0.82
N GLU A 188 -14.98 -1.90 1.06
CA GLU A 188 -16.00 -1.95 0.01
C GLU A 188 -16.17 -0.58 -0.66
N ARG A 189 -16.27 0.51 0.12
CA ARG A 189 -16.32 1.88 -0.43
C ARG A 189 -15.10 2.20 -1.27
N MET A 190 -13.90 1.91 -0.77
CA MET A 190 -12.65 2.19 -1.49
C MET A 190 -12.53 1.38 -2.78
N LYS A 191 -12.98 0.12 -2.79
CA LYS A 191 -13.00 -0.73 -3.99
C LYS A 191 -13.96 -0.24 -5.07
N GLN A 192 -14.87 0.69 -4.76
CA GLN A 192 -15.72 1.36 -5.76
C GLN A 192 -15.09 2.65 -6.32
N MET A 193 -13.98 3.12 -5.75
CA MET A 193 -13.33 4.34 -6.23
C MET A 193 -12.61 4.06 -7.56
N PRO A 194 -12.86 4.84 -8.64
CA PRO A 194 -12.26 4.60 -9.95
C PRO A 194 -10.73 4.50 -9.94
N ALA A 195 -10.08 5.34 -9.13
CA ALA A 195 -8.64 5.32 -8.96
C ALA A 195 -8.13 4.01 -8.33
N VAL A 196 -8.79 3.52 -7.28
CA VAL A 196 -8.43 2.27 -6.60
C VAL A 196 -8.67 1.06 -7.52
N ILE A 197 -9.82 1.03 -8.21
CA ILE A 197 -10.13 -0.01 -9.21
C ILE A 197 -9.00 -0.09 -10.24
N LYS A 198 -8.60 1.06 -10.79
CA LYS A 198 -7.54 1.12 -11.79
C LYS A 198 -6.18 0.64 -11.23
N VAL A 199 -5.81 0.97 -9.98
CA VAL A 199 -4.57 0.44 -9.35
C VAL A 199 -4.61 -1.08 -9.26
N LEU A 200 -5.72 -1.63 -8.78
CA LEU A 200 -5.86 -3.07 -8.60
C LEU A 200 -5.80 -3.80 -9.93
N GLN A 201 -6.47 -3.27 -10.96
CA GLN A 201 -6.39 -3.78 -12.33
C GLN A 201 -4.99 -3.69 -12.92
N ASP A 202 -4.30 -2.56 -12.79
CA ASP A 202 -2.92 -2.40 -13.28
C ASP A 202 -1.97 -3.40 -12.60
N LYS A 203 -2.14 -3.64 -11.31
CA LYS A 203 -1.39 -4.65 -10.55
C LYS A 203 -1.67 -6.05 -11.07
N ASP A 204 -2.94 -6.41 -11.27
CA ASP A 204 -3.33 -7.73 -11.75
C ASP A 204 -2.82 -7.98 -13.18
N ASN A 205 -2.89 -6.97 -14.04
CA ASN A 205 -2.32 -7.00 -15.39
C ASN A 205 -0.79 -7.20 -15.35
N ALA A 206 -0.09 -6.46 -14.49
CA ALA A 206 1.36 -6.60 -14.32
C ALA A 206 1.76 -8.01 -13.83
N MET A 207 0.99 -8.57 -12.89
CA MET A 207 1.21 -9.94 -12.39
C MET A 207 0.97 -10.99 -13.48
N ALA A 208 -0.10 -10.84 -14.26
CA ALA A 208 -0.41 -11.75 -15.37
C ALA A 208 0.69 -11.73 -16.44
N GLU A 209 1.22 -10.55 -16.79
CA GLU A 209 2.35 -10.43 -17.72
C GLU A 209 3.61 -11.10 -17.18
N MET A 210 3.93 -10.95 -15.89
CA MET A 210 5.08 -11.63 -15.28
C MET A 210 4.93 -13.16 -15.29
N MET A 211 3.72 -13.69 -15.12
CA MET A 211 3.47 -15.14 -15.16
C MET A 211 3.60 -15.74 -16.57
N LYS A 212 3.38 -14.95 -17.64
CA LYS A 212 3.57 -15.42 -19.03
C LYS A 212 5.03 -15.53 -19.44
N ILE A 213 5.94 -14.86 -18.73
CA ILE A 213 7.37 -14.78 -19.07
C ILE A 213 8.18 -15.91 -18.40
N ASN A 214 7.60 -16.59 -17.41
CA ASN A 214 8.18 -17.75 -16.72
C ASN A 214 7.60 -19.06 -17.23
#